data_AF-A0A0D7NFS1-F1
#
_entry.id   AF-A0A0D7NFS1-F1
#
_cell.length_a   1.000
_cell.length_b   1.000
_cell.length_c   1.000
_cell.angle_alpha   90.00
_cell.angle_beta   90.00
_cell.angle_gamma   90.00
#
_symmetry.space_group_name_H-M   'P 1'
#
loop_
_entity.id
_entity.type
_entity.pdbx_description
1 polymer ?
#
loop_
_entity_poly.entity_id
_entity_poly.type
_entity_poly.pdbx_seq_one_letter_code
_entity_poly.pdbx_strand_id
1 'polypeptide(L)'
;MTVLIPLIGYLIIFNAKISDYLHVIRELGGSPNDVAVSPRLLLIYFGLCAIAAAVTIYSWRCPNAVKYYGSANAYVSAVKDVSGDFPMVDIEKAFTHNNDKFFKEYWEIRERYKKTNPDGQSETEAQKRQMYLGYLHLYYRYLDELHPISRVLTAILYSIGFVCFLIPSAGVFWRVCQILWRTLTQNFGSFF
;
A
#
# COMPACT_ATOMS: atom_id res chain seq x y z
N MET A 1 0.23 12.86 -5.49
CA MET A 1 1.61 13.12 -5.02
C MET A 1 2.66 12.15 -5.57
N THR A 2 2.33 10.89 -5.91
CA THR A 2 3.33 9.92 -6.44
C THR A 2 3.84 10.20 -7.86
N VAL A 3 3.15 11.02 -8.64
CA VAL A 3 3.62 11.46 -9.98
C VAL A 3 4.86 12.36 -9.89
N LEU A 4 5.11 13.02 -8.75
CA LEU A 4 6.30 13.83 -8.54
C LEU A 4 7.57 13.00 -8.36
N ILE A 5 7.46 11.73 -7.94
CA ILE A 5 8.63 10.89 -7.65
C ILE A 5 9.44 10.56 -8.91
N PRO A 6 8.83 10.11 -10.04
CA PRO A 6 9.57 9.92 -11.30
C PRO A 6 10.12 11.23 -11.86
N LEU A 7 9.39 12.34 -11.70
CA LEU A 7 9.81 13.65 -12.21
C LEU A 7 11.02 14.19 -11.45
N ILE A 8 11.04 14.04 -10.12
CA ILE A 8 12.20 14.37 -9.27
C ILE A 8 13.36 13.42 -9.57
N GLY A 9 13.11 12.12 -9.73
CA GLY A 9 14.13 11.14 -10.10
C GLY A 9 14.79 11.45 -11.45
N TYR A 10 13.99 11.82 -12.44
CA TYR A 10 14.47 12.27 -13.75
C TYR A 10 15.29 13.56 -13.64
N LEU A 11 14.83 14.54 -12.86
CA LEU A 11 15.57 15.77 -12.57
C LEU A 11 16.92 15.49 -11.88
N ILE A 12 16.99 14.52 -10.97
CA ILE A 12 18.25 14.14 -10.30
C ILE A 12 19.23 13.49 -11.27
N ILE A 13 18.74 12.64 -12.19
CA ILE A 13 19.58 11.93 -13.16
C ILE A 13 20.08 12.85 -14.28
N PHE A 14 19.24 13.77 -14.76
CA PHE A 14 19.54 14.60 -15.93
C PHE A 14 20.05 16.00 -15.62
N ASN A 15 20.07 16.41 -14.35
CA ASN A 15 20.63 17.70 -14.00
C ASN A 15 22.15 17.59 -13.77
N ALA A 16 22.92 18.10 -14.74
CA ALA A 16 24.38 18.14 -14.68
C ALA A 16 24.92 18.79 -13.39
N LYS A 17 24.23 19.80 -12.84
CA LYS A 17 24.64 20.42 -11.56
C LYS A 17 24.45 19.47 -10.38
N ILE A 18 23.40 18.65 -10.39
CA ILE A 18 23.17 17.66 -9.33
C ILE A 18 24.18 16.52 -9.45
N SER A 19 24.56 16.14 -10.68
CA SER A 19 25.67 15.22 -10.93
C SER A 19 26.98 15.73 -10.30
N ASP A 20 27.30 17.02 -10.44
CA ASP A 20 28.49 17.61 -9.83
C ASP A 20 28.44 17.58 -8.29
N TYR A 21 27.28 17.87 -7.68
CA TYR A 21 27.11 17.70 -6.22
C TYR A 21 27.22 16.23 -5.79
N LEU A 22 26.72 15.29 -6.60
CA LEU A 22 26.86 13.86 -6.36
C LEU A 22 28.31 13.38 -6.51
N HIS A 23 29.13 14.03 -7.34
CA HIS A 23 30.56 13.77 -7.44
C HIS A 23 31.28 14.05 -6.11
N VAL A 24 30.91 15.12 -5.39
CA VAL A 24 31.44 15.41 -4.04
C VAL A 24 31.08 14.31 -3.04
N ILE A 25 29.85 13.78 -3.12
CA ILE A 25 29.42 12.64 -2.27
C ILE A 25 30.13 11.34 -2.69
N ARG A 26 30.51 11.22 -3.98
CA ARG A 26 31.25 10.09 -4.54
C ARG A 26 32.71 10.06 -4.05
N GLU A 27 33.32 11.22 -3.81
CA GLU A 27 34.65 11.33 -3.18
C GLU A 27 34.63 10.77 -1.74
N LEU A 28 33.58 11.05 -0.97
CA LEU A 28 33.35 10.42 0.35
C LEU A 28 33.04 8.91 0.25
N GLY A 29 32.62 8.45 -0.93
CA GLY A 29 32.19 7.08 -1.23
C GLY A 29 33.26 6.16 -1.81
N GLY A 30 34.47 6.64 -2.11
CA GLY A 30 35.61 5.81 -2.53
C GLY A 30 35.47 5.13 -3.91
N SER A 31 35.94 5.81 -4.95
CA SER A 31 36.82 5.33 -6.04
C SER A 31 36.67 6.29 -7.24
N PRO A 32 37.72 7.03 -7.63
CA PRO A 32 37.63 8.13 -8.58
C PRO A 32 37.67 7.75 -10.07
N ASN A 33 37.75 6.46 -10.42
CA ASN A 33 38.25 6.07 -11.75
C ASN A 33 37.22 5.72 -12.85
N ASP A 34 35.92 5.99 -12.70
CA ASP A 34 34.98 5.79 -13.82
C ASP A 34 33.89 6.85 -13.91
N VAL A 35 33.83 7.50 -15.08
CA VAL A 35 32.80 8.46 -15.54
C VAL A 35 31.41 7.81 -15.68
N ALA A 36 31.29 6.50 -15.44
CA ALA A 36 30.01 5.80 -15.39
C ALA A 36 29.13 6.31 -14.23
N VAL A 37 27.83 6.45 -14.48
CA VAL A 37 26.81 6.78 -13.46
C VAL A 37 26.94 5.78 -12.30
N SER A 38 26.99 6.28 -11.05
CA SER A 38 27.17 5.41 -9.88
C SER A 38 26.06 4.35 -9.85
N PRO A 39 26.37 3.04 -9.89
CA PRO A 39 25.37 1.98 -9.90
C PRO A 39 24.43 2.05 -8.70
N ARG A 40 24.90 2.64 -7.60
CA ARG A 40 24.12 2.92 -6.41
C ARG A 40 22.95 3.88 -6.67
N LEU A 41 23.19 4.94 -7.44
CA LEU A 41 22.17 5.94 -7.78
C LEU A 41 21.10 5.33 -8.68
N LEU A 42 21.53 4.50 -9.65
CA LEU A 42 20.62 3.78 -10.54
C LEU A 42 19.73 2.80 -9.76
N LEU A 43 20.28 2.11 -8.76
CA LEU A 43 19.53 1.20 -7.90
C LEU A 43 18.48 1.94 -7.04
N ILE A 44 18.84 3.11 -6.47
CA ILE A 44 17.92 3.99 -5.75
C ILE A 44 16.79 4.46 -6.67
N TYR A 45 17.13 4.89 -7.89
CA TYR A 45 16.14 5.33 -8.87
C TYR A 45 15.18 4.21 -9.27
N PHE A 46 15.70 3.02 -9.57
CA PHE A 46 14.88 1.86 -9.90
C PHE A 46 13.96 1.49 -8.72
N GLY A 47 14.46 1.55 -7.49
CA GLY A 47 13.67 1.36 -6.28
C GLY A 47 12.53 2.37 -6.15
N LEU A 48 12.80 3.66 -6.40
CA LEU A 48 11.79 4.72 -6.36
C LEU A 48 10.71 4.49 -7.41
N CYS A 49 11.11 4.14 -8.63
CA CYS A 49 10.20 3.84 -9.73
C CYS A 49 9.30 2.63 -9.43
N ALA A 50 9.87 1.56 -8.85
CA ALA A 50 9.10 0.38 -8.46
C ALA A 50 8.03 0.71 -7.39
N ILE A 51 8.41 1.47 -6.36
CA ILE A 51 7.45 1.95 -5.32
C ILE A 51 6.38 2.84 -5.94
N ALA A 52 6.76 3.79 -6.79
CA ALA A 52 5.79 4.68 -7.45
C ALA A 52 4.81 3.91 -8.33
N ALA A 53 5.28 2.90 -9.05
CA ALA A 53 4.43 2.00 -9.83
C ALA A 53 3.48 1.20 -8.92
N ALA A 54 3.96 0.66 -7.80
CA ALA A 54 3.14 -0.05 -6.83
C ALA A 54 1.99 0.83 -6.30
N VAL A 55 2.29 2.06 -5.86
CA VAL A 55 1.28 3.02 -5.37
C VAL A 55 0.28 3.36 -6.47
N THR A 56 0.74 3.55 -7.71
CA THR A 56 -0.11 3.91 -8.84
C THR A 56 -1.07 2.77 -9.19
N ILE A 57 -0.55 1.54 -9.28
CA ILE A 57 -1.35 0.34 -9.54
C ILE A 57 -2.39 0.15 -8.44
N TYR A 58 -1.98 0.25 -7.17
CA TYR A 58 -2.89 0.14 -6.03
C TYR A 58 -3.96 1.24 -6.03
N SER A 59 -3.57 2.49 -6.30
CA SER A 59 -4.50 3.62 -6.34
C SER A 59 -5.49 3.53 -7.49
N TRP A 60 -5.07 2.98 -8.63
CA TRP A 60 -5.95 2.86 -9.79
C TRP A 60 -6.91 1.66 -9.69
N ARG A 61 -6.42 0.50 -9.23
CA ARG A 61 -7.20 -0.75 -9.21
C ARG A 61 -7.97 -0.99 -7.92
N CYS A 62 -7.53 -0.48 -6.77
CA CYS A 62 -8.18 -0.80 -5.50
C CYS A 62 -9.43 0.06 -5.28
N PRO A 63 -10.56 -0.52 -4.84
CA PRO A 63 -11.76 0.25 -4.51
C PRO A 63 -11.53 1.11 -3.26
N ASN A 64 -12.18 2.28 -3.22
CA ASN A 64 -11.94 3.27 -2.17
C ASN A 64 -12.24 2.74 -0.76
N ALA A 65 -13.27 1.90 -0.58
CA ALA A 65 -13.59 1.31 0.72
C ALA A 65 -12.40 0.50 1.30
N VAL A 66 -11.73 -0.29 0.47
CA VAL A 66 -10.59 -1.11 0.93
C VAL A 66 -9.33 -0.25 1.16
N LYS A 67 -9.21 0.90 0.48
CA LYS A 67 -8.11 1.85 0.73
C LYS A 67 -8.23 2.58 2.06
N TYR A 68 -9.44 3.00 2.42
CA TYR A 68 -9.68 3.81 3.62
C TYR A 68 -9.83 2.96 4.89
N TYR A 69 -10.32 1.73 4.75
CA TYR A 69 -10.59 0.86 5.89
C TYR A 69 -9.73 -0.39 5.78
N GLY A 70 -8.92 -0.66 6.81
CA GLY A 70 -8.07 -1.86 6.85
C GLY A 70 -8.81 -3.14 7.24
N SER A 71 -10.08 -3.05 7.64
CA SER A 71 -10.90 -4.20 8.03
C SER A 71 -12.38 -3.93 7.80
N ALA A 72 -13.16 -5.02 7.67
CA ALA A 72 -14.61 -4.93 7.54
C ALA A 72 -15.25 -4.27 8.77
N ASN A 73 -14.74 -4.53 9.98
CA ASN A 73 -15.23 -3.89 11.21
C ASN A 73 -15.02 -2.37 11.19
N ALA A 74 -13.88 -1.91 10.68
CA ALA A 74 -13.58 -0.48 10.55
C ALA A 74 -14.51 0.19 9.53
N TYR A 75 -14.73 -0.46 8.37
CA TYR A 75 -15.67 0.02 7.36
C TYR A 75 -17.09 0.13 7.91
N VAL A 76 -17.57 -0.95 8.52
CA VAL A 76 -18.92 -1.01 9.10
C VAL A 76 -19.09 0.02 10.21
N SER A 77 -18.08 0.21 11.07
CA SER A 77 -18.14 1.21 12.14
C SER A 77 -18.16 2.64 11.63
N ALA A 78 -17.52 2.93 10.50
CA ALA A 78 -17.54 4.26 9.90
C ALA A 78 -18.83 4.53 9.11
N VAL A 79 -19.40 3.51 8.47
CA VAL A 79 -20.59 3.67 7.62
C VAL A 79 -21.90 3.56 8.42
N LYS A 80 -21.94 2.77 9.50
CA LYS A 80 -23.17 2.55 10.30
C LYS A 80 -23.75 3.83 10.90
N ASP A 81 -22.92 4.83 11.18
CA ASP A 81 -23.33 6.08 11.84
C ASP A 81 -23.77 7.13 10.81
N VAL A 82 -23.43 6.95 9.53
CA VAL A 82 -23.95 7.72 8.40
C VAL A 82 -25.34 7.15 8.05
N SER A 83 -26.26 7.34 8.98
CA SER A 83 -27.64 6.83 8.97
C SER A 83 -28.50 7.54 7.93
N GLY A 84 -28.39 7.13 6.66
CA GLY A 84 -29.34 7.48 5.62
C GLY A 84 -29.25 6.45 4.51
N ASP A 85 -30.33 5.71 4.30
CA ASP A 85 -30.59 4.75 3.21
C ASP A 85 -29.37 4.50 2.32
N PHE A 86 -28.44 3.69 2.80
CA PHE A 86 -27.41 3.19 1.89
C PHE A 86 -28.17 2.39 0.84
N PRO A 87 -28.01 2.69 -0.46
CA PRO A 87 -28.81 2.07 -1.50
C PRO A 87 -28.47 0.59 -1.55
N MET A 88 -29.25 -0.23 -0.85
CA MET A 88 -29.18 -1.69 -0.90
C MET A 88 -29.26 -2.19 -2.34
N VAL A 89 -29.96 -1.44 -3.18
CA VAL A 89 -30.06 -1.63 -4.62
C VAL A 89 -28.67 -1.68 -5.29
N ASP A 90 -27.73 -0.85 -4.87
CA ASP A 90 -26.39 -0.81 -5.47
C ASP A 90 -25.53 -1.99 -5.02
N ILE A 91 -25.70 -2.41 -3.76
CA ILE A 91 -25.07 -3.61 -3.21
C ILE A 91 -25.60 -4.87 -3.91
N GLU A 92 -26.92 -4.98 -4.07
CA GLU A 92 -27.58 -6.10 -4.74
C GLU A 92 -27.18 -6.19 -6.22
N LYS A 93 -27.13 -5.05 -6.93
CA LYS A 93 -26.62 -4.98 -8.31
C LYS A 93 -25.17 -5.44 -8.41
N ALA A 94 -24.31 -5.05 -7.46
CA ALA A 94 -22.91 -5.46 -7.45
C ALA A 94 -22.74 -6.99 -7.30
N PHE A 95 -23.57 -7.64 -6.49
CA PHE A 95 -23.53 -9.09 -6.30
C PHE A 95 -24.05 -9.87 -7.51
N THR A 96 -25.11 -9.37 -8.16
CA THR A 96 -25.77 -10.08 -9.27
C THR A 96 -24.87 -10.22 -10.51
N HIS A 97 -23.94 -9.29 -10.71
CA HIS A 97 -23.17 -9.23 -11.97
C HIS A 97 -21.92 -10.14 -12.00
N ASN A 98 -21.31 -10.49 -10.86
CA ASN A 98 -19.90 -10.90 -10.87
C ASN A 98 -19.52 -12.15 -10.07
N ASN A 99 -20.34 -12.68 -9.16
CA ASN A 99 -19.89 -13.81 -8.34
C ASN A 99 -21.02 -14.64 -7.71
N ASP A 100 -21.13 -15.91 -8.12
CA ASP A 100 -22.08 -16.89 -7.56
C ASP A 100 -21.88 -17.12 -6.05
N LYS A 101 -20.62 -17.09 -5.59
CA LYS A 101 -20.28 -17.31 -4.17
C LYS A 101 -20.90 -16.24 -3.26
N PHE A 102 -20.69 -14.97 -3.59
CA PHE A 102 -21.19 -13.86 -2.79
C PHE A 102 -22.70 -13.69 -2.95
N PHE A 103 -23.22 -13.96 -4.14
CA PHE A 103 -24.66 -13.98 -4.37
C PHE A 103 -25.37 -15.04 -3.51
N LYS A 104 -24.79 -16.24 -3.38
CA LYS A 104 -25.31 -17.28 -2.51
C LYS A 104 -25.31 -16.86 -1.03
N GLU A 105 -24.20 -16.32 -0.54
CA GLU A 105 -24.08 -15.87 0.86
C GLU A 105 -25.04 -14.70 1.16
N TYR A 106 -25.21 -13.78 0.21
CA TYR A 106 -26.22 -12.71 0.26
C TYR A 106 -27.64 -13.29 0.39
N TRP A 107 -27.97 -14.27 -0.45
CA TRP A 107 -29.28 -14.92 -0.42
C TRP A 107 -29.52 -15.69 0.88
N GLU A 108 -28.51 -16.38 1.41
CA GLU A 108 -28.59 -17.07 2.70
C GLU A 108 -28.85 -16.10 3.86
N ILE A 109 -28.21 -14.93 3.86
CA ILE A 109 -28.49 -13.88 4.85
C ILE A 109 -29.95 -13.44 4.70
N ARG A 110 -30.39 -13.13 3.48
CA ARG A 110 -31.77 -12.68 3.19
C ARG A 110 -32.83 -13.71 3.64
N GLU A 111 -32.63 -14.98 3.31
CA GLU A 111 -33.54 -16.07 3.68
C GLU A 111 -33.55 -16.35 5.17
N ARG A 112 -32.40 -16.25 5.86
CA ARG A 112 -32.36 -16.35 7.33
C ARG A 112 -33.25 -15.28 7.96
N TYR A 113 -33.19 -14.04 7.48
CA TYR A 113 -34.05 -12.97 7.96
C TYR A 113 -35.53 -13.20 7.63
N LYS A 114 -35.84 -13.62 6.41
CA LYS A 114 -37.22 -13.91 5.99
C LYS A 114 -37.86 -15.02 6.83
N LYS A 115 -37.10 -16.05 7.21
CA LYS A 115 -37.57 -17.11 8.12
C LYS A 115 -37.82 -16.62 9.54
N THR A 116 -37.04 -15.64 10.01
CA THR A 116 -37.22 -15.05 11.35
C THR A 116 -38.44 -14.13 11.44
N ASN A 117 -38.87 -13.55 10.32
CA ASN A 117 -40.07 -12.71 10.25
C ASN A 117 -40.96 -13.08 9.03
N PRO A 118 -41.65 -14.23 9.06
CA PRO A 118 -42.40 -14.73 7.91
C PRO A 118 -43.63 -13.88 7.56
N ASP A 119 -44.21 -13.18 8.54
CA ASP A 119 -45.48 -12.44 8.38
C ASP A 119 -45.29 -10.96 7.97
N GLY A 120 -44.04 -10.50 7.80
CA GLY A 120 -43.76 -9.11 7.43
C GLY A 120 -44.28 -8.07 8.44
N GLN A 121 -44.56 -8.50 9.67
CA GLN A 121 -44.90 -7.58 10.77
C GLN A 121 -43.73 -6.61 10.99
N SER A 122 -44.06 -5.37 11.37
CA SER A 122 -43.15 -4.27 11.71
C SER A 122 -41.79 -4.76 12.20
N GLU A 123 -40.84 -4.89 11.27
CA GLU A 123 -39.48 -5.31 11.57
C GLU A 123 -38.93 -4.40 12.66
N THR A 124 -38.51 -4.99 13.78
CA THR A 124 -37.88 -4.22 14.84
C THR A 124 -36.65 -3.53 14.27
N GLU A 125 -36.48 -2.23 14.53
CA GLU A 125 -35.33 -1.45 14.05
C GLU A 125 -33.97 -2.12 14.36
N ALA A 126 -33.90 -2.87 15.46
CA ALA A 126 -32.75 -3.69 15.82
C ALA A 126 -32.44 -4.81 14.81
N GLN A 127 -33.45 -5.49 14.27
CA GLN A 127 -33.30 -6.56 13.29
C GLN A 127 -32.81 -6.02 11.94
N LYS A 128 -33.43 -4.92 11.46
CA LYS A 128 -32.97 -4.21 10.25
C LYS A 128 -31.51 -3.81 10.36
N ARG A 129 -31.11 -3.29 11.53
CA ARG A 129 -29.73 -2.90 11.79
C ARG A 129 -28.77 -4.08 11.72
N GLN A 130 -29.09 -5.22 12.32
CA GLN A 130 -28.25 -6.42 12.24
C GLN A 130 -28.11 -6.92 10.80
N MET A 131 -29.20 -6.89 10.02
CA MET A 131 -29.21 -7.28 8.62
C MET A 131 -28.29 -6.37 7.80
N TYR A 132 -28.45 -5.06 7.99
CA TYR A 132 -27.64 -4.04 7.35
C TYR A 132 -26.14 -4.22 7.63
N LEU A 133 -25.77 -4.46 8.89
CA LEU A 133 -24.37 -4.72 9.27
C LEU A 133 -23.82 -5.96 8.55
N GLY A 134 -24.61 -7.04 8.47
CA GLY A 134 -24.24 -8.26 7.73
C GLY A 134 -23.97 -7.99 6.25
N TYR A 135 -24.80 -7.18 5.61
CA TYR A 135 -24.61 -6.81 4.21
C TYR A 135 -23.38 -5.93 3.98
N LEU A 136 -23.11 -4.96 4.84
CA LEU A 136 -21.90 -4.15 4.75
C LEU A 136 -20.63 -5.01 4.92
N HIS A 137 -20.65 -5.98 5.82
CA HIS A 137 -19.55 -6.94 5.97
C HIS A 137 -19.33 -7.75 4.69
N LEU A 138 -20.41 -8.28 4.11
CA LEU A 138 -20.35 -9.05 2.87
C LEU A 138 -19.86 -8.19 1.69
N TYR A 139 -20.35 -6.97 1.59
CA TYR A 139 -19.98 -6.02 0.54
C TYR A 139 -18.50 -5.64 0.63
N TYR A 140 -17.99 -5.34 1.82
CA TYR A 140 -16.57 -5.08 2.03
C TYR A 140 -15.71 -6.29 1.62
N ARG A 141 -16.12 -7.50 2.02
CA ARG A 141 -15.40 -8.74 1.66
C ARG A 141 -15.38 -8.98 0.16
N TYR A 142 -16.50 -8.72 -0.52
CA TYR A 142 -16.57 -8.77 -1.97
C TYR A 142 -15.58 -7.79 -2.61
N LEU A 143 -15.55 -6.53 -2.15
CA LEU A 143 -14.59 -5.53 -2.65
C LEU A 143 -13.13 -5.94 -2.38
N ASP A 144 -12.85 -6.61 -1.26
CA ASP A 144 -11.51 -7.10 -0.93
C ASP A 144 -11.06 -8.27 -1.82
N GLU A 145 -12.00 -9.14 -2.23
CA GLU A 145 -11.77 -10.30 -3.11
C GLU A 145 -11.75 -9.93 -4.61
N LEU A 146 -12.16 -8.71 -5.02
CA LEU A 146 -12.23 -8.33 -6.45
C LEU A 146 -10.87 -8.28 -7.16
N HIS A 147 -9.80 -7.88 -6.47
CA HIS A 147 -8.50 -7.59 -7.12
C HIS A 147 -7.29 -8.22 -6.41
N PRO A 148 -7.26 -9.55 -6.19
CA PRO A 148 -6.17 -10.23 -5.48
C PRO A 148 -4.85 -10.11 -6.24
N ILE A 149 -4.89 -10.25 -7.57
CA ILE A 149 -3.70 -10.14 -8.44
C ILE A 149 -3.06 -8.75 -8.31
N SER A 150 -3.87 -7.69 -8.27
CA SER A 150 -3.35 -6.33 -8.12
C SER A 150 -2.65 -6.13 -6.78
N ARG A 151 -3.14 -6.76 -5.70
CA ARG A 151 -2.52 -6.70 -4.36
C ARG A 151 -1.19 -7.43 -4.34
N VAL A 152 -1.13 -8.63 -4.92
CA VAL A 152 0.11 -9.41 -5.02
C VAL A 152 1.15 -8.66 -5.85
N LEU A 153 0.75 -8.13 -7.02
CA LEU A 153 1.65 -7.34 -7.87
C LEU A 153 2.17 -6.09 -7.14
N THR A 154 1.30 -5.40 -6.41
CA THR A 154 1.68 -4.24 -5.58
C THR A 154 2.68 -4.66 -4.51
N ALA A 155 2.46 -5.78 -3.81
CA ALA A 155 3.35 -6.29 -2.76
C ALA A 155 4.72 -6.70 -3.31
N ILE A 156 4.77 -7.30 -4.51
CA ILE A 156 6.01 -7.65 -5.20
C ILE A 156 6.79 -6.39 -5.55
N LEU A 157 6.13 -5.40 -6.17
CA LEU A 157 6.78 -4.14 -6.56
C LEU A 157 7.31 -3.36 -5.36
N TYR A 158 6.56 -3.31 -4.25
CA TYR A 158 7.05 -2.74 -3.00
C TYR A 158 8.28 -3.49 -2.48
N SER A 159 8.23 -4.82 -2.44
CA SER A 159 9.35 -5.64 -1.97
C SER A 159 10.62 -5.39 -2.79
N ILE A 160 10.50 -5.37 -4.12
CA ILE A 160 11.61 -5.04 -5.03
C ILE A 160 12.12 -3.63 -4.73
N GLY A 161 11.22 -2.66 -4.62
CA GLY A 161 11.55 -1.27 -4.30
C GLY A 161 12.36 -1.16 -3.00
N PHE A 162 11.87 -1.76 -1.92
CA PHE A 162 12.53 -1.76 -0.62
C PHE A 162 13.88 -2.46 -0.64
N VAL A 163 14.01 -3.60 -1.31
CA VAL A 163 15.30 -4.31 -1.45
C VAL A 163 16.31 -3.42 -2.19
N CYS A 164 15.89 -2.76 -3.27
CA CYS A 164 16.72 -1.80 -3.99
C CYS A 164 17.12 -0.59 -3.13
N PHE A 165 16.32 -0.14 -2.15
CA PHE A 165 16.77 0.89 -1.20
C PHE A 165 17.64 0.36 -0.07
N LEU A 166 17.40 -0.86 0.37
CA LEU A 166 18.07 -1.44 1.53
C LEU A 166 19.56 -1.64 1.24
N ILE A 167 19.92 -2.21 0.08
CA ILE A 167 21.31 -2.47 -0.32
C ILE A 167 22.20 -1.21 -0.19
N PRO A 168 21.88 -0.07 -0.83
CA PRO A 168 22.72 1.12 -0.79
C PRO A 168 22.68 1.80 0.59
N SER A 169 21.58 1.69 1.32
CA SER A 169 21.44 2.28 2.66
C SER A 169 22.27 1.51 3.68
N ALA A 170 22.17 0.18 3.67
CA ALA A 170 22.97 -0.72 4.51
C ALA A 170 24.46 -0.56 4.20
N GLY A 171 24.84 -0.43 2.92
CA GLY A 171 26.22 -0.21 2.52
C GLY A 171 26.84 1.08 3.09
N VAL A 172 26.10 2.20 3.09
CA VAL A 172 26.59 3.43 3.73
C VAL A 172 26.59 3.34 5.24
N PHE A 173 25.53 2.78 5.83
CA PHE A 173 25.45 2.58 7.27
C PHE A 173 26.66 1.78 7.78
N TRP A 174 26.96 0.66 7.11
CA TRP A 174 28.12 -0.17 7.43
C TRP A 174 29.44 0.58 7.35
N ARG A 175 29.66 1.38 6.29
CA ARG A 175 30.87 2.19 6.15
C ARG A 175 31.00 3.23 7.26
N VAL A 176 29.92 3.91 7.60
CA VAL A 176 29.92 4.90 8.70
C VAL A 176 30.26 4.21 10.03
N CYS A 177 29.65 3.07 10.33
CA CYS A 177 29.99 2.26 11.50
C CYS A 177 31.47 1.86 11.52
N GLN A 178 32.03 1.43 10.38
CA GLN A 178 33.44 1.07 10.28
C GLN A 178 34.38 2.26 10.51
N ILE A 179 34.08 3.43 9.95
CA ILE A 179 34.87 4.65 10.13
C ILE A 179 34.83 5.06 11.61
N LEU A 180 33.64 5.13 12.18
CA LEU A 180 33.42 5.54 13.57
C LEU A 180 34.13 4.58 14.54
N TRP A 181 34.06 3.27 14.26
CA TRP A 181 34.81 2.25 15.01
C TRP A 181 36.33 2.48 14.95
N ARG A 182 36.88 2.73 13.75
CA ARG A 182 38.31 3.02 13.59
C ARG A 182 38.72 4.28 14.36
N THR A 183 37.95 5.37 14.25
CA THR A 183 38.21 6.62 14.96
C THR A 183 38.17 6.43 16.49
N LEU A 184 37.21 5.65 17.00
CA LEU A 184 37.15 5.31 18.42
C LEU A 184 38.40 4.53 18.86
N THR A 185 38.78 3.47 18.14
CA THR A 185 39.96 2.66 18.49
C THR A 185 41.26 3.45 18.46
N GLN A 186 41.44 4.40 17.52
CA GLN A 186 42.63 5.24 17.43
C GLN A 186 42.72 6.25 18.58
N ASN A 187 41.61 6.91 18.93
CA ASN A 187 41.57 7.88 20.03
C ASN A 187 41.72 7.22 21.40
N PHE A 188 41.28 5.97 21.57
CA PHE A 188 41.52 5.21 22.81
C PHE A 188 42.98 4.80 22.96
N GLY A 189 43.68 4.51 21.86
CA GLY A 189 45.10 4.15 21.88
C GLY A 189 46.06 5.31 22.15
N SER A 190 45.63 6.56 21.98
CA SER A 190 46.45 7.74 22.31
C SER A 190 46.28 8.25 23.75
N PHE A 191 45.37 7.64 24.52
CA PHE A 191 45.08 8.01 25.91
C PHE A 191 45.81 7.14 26.96
N PHE A 192 46.44 6.05 26.53
CA PHE A 192 47.28 5.14 27.34
C PHE A 192 48.71 5.15 26.83
#